data_AF-A8XDN9-F1
#
_entry.id   AF-A8XDN9-F1
#
_cell.length_a   1.000
_cell.length_b   1.000
_cell.length_c   1.000
_cell.angle_alpha   90.00
_cell.angle_beta   90.00
_cell.angle_gamma   90.00
#
_symmetry.space_group_name_H-M   'P 1'
#
loop_
_entity.id
_entity.type
_entity.pdbx_description
1 polymer ?
#
loop_
_entity_poly.entity_id
_entity_poly.type
_entity_poly.pdbx_seq_one_letter_code
_entity_poly.pdbx_strand_id
1 'polypeptide(L)'
;MRVSEASAIFRVFLYEFCQFVHSYEKSFCVLADQRNWPLGENFQFLMICALCGCFGVTITFFAIHFVFRYFALERQGRLSYFQGCYFVIWLTIPVIFGVLWGMTIGYFVGPDAEKTEYLRESILTSYNLSMDDVTYVGSVYWRKKEDGGEEIVLDSIIAMVIFMAMMTTSFTVVCYYGYKSYERITSLIYEGESAYTRNLQKQLYKALVVQAIIPTVLMYAPVGSYLVLPFFGVNIAPFSKLVTFVYAAYPAVDPLPLMFIIDNYRNAISGVQRFLSSHDEEFARKVKDLWNVKSNAYSLHHFCNNCGKKTGPKKKYHIEDVLQRRENLRRGEEKMHNLGAPIFRRVWQQETPSSQHLHLSGILSVDGVSVPGSTKKLWPVSVMIVDLSTADMQKSSNIILEGIVEGNANPSTALWTSIIPMIFSDFESQKRAIGTLGYQLHLVTFVGDQPVR
;
A
#
# COMPACT_ATOMS: atom_id res chain seq x y z
N MET A 1 -6.83 -34.10 9.31
CA MET A 1 -6.16 -33.35 10.39
C MET A 1 -7.14 -33.20 11.54
N ARG A 2 -6.84 -33.82 12.69
CA ARG A 2 -7.73 -33.81 13.85
C ARG A 2 -7.60 -32.47 14.59
N VAL A 3 -8.69 -31.99 15.18
CA VAL A 3 -8.76 -30.71 15.94
C VAL A 3 -7.68 -30.60 17.03
N SER A 4 -7.15 -31.72 17.54
CA SER A 4 -6.02 -31.77 18.47
C SER A 4 -4.67 -31.36 17.85
N GLU A 5 -4.41 -31.71 16.59
CA GLU A 5 -3.18 -31.35 15.87
C GLU A 5 -3.16 -29.86 15.55
N ALA A 6 -4.31 -29.30 15.15
CA ALA A 6 -4.47 -27.86 14.93
C ALA A 6 -4.29 -27.06 16.23
N SER A 7 -4.80 -27.56 17.36
CA SER A 7 -4.59 -26.96 18.69
C SER A 7 -3.13 -27.03 19.13
N ALA A 8 -2.43 -28.14 18.88
CA ALA A 8 -1.01 -28.29 19.19
C ALA A 8 -0.14 -27.35 18.34
N ILE A 9 -0.39 -27.27 17.03
CA ILE A 9 0.31 -26.35 16.12
C ILE A 9 0.05 -24.90 16.53
N PHE A 10 -1.20 -24.54 16.84
CA PHE A 10 -1.56 -23.19 17.28
C PHE A 10 -0.93 -22.82 18.63
N ARG A 11 -0.81 -23.78 19.56
CA ARG A 11 -0.08 -23.58 20.83
C ARG A 11 1.42 -23.41 20.59
N VAL A 12 2.04 -24.26 19.78
CA VAL A 12 3.46 -24.14 19.42
C VAL A 12 3.75 -22.77 18.79
N PHE A 13 2.88 -22.33 17.87
CA PHE A 13 2.95 -21.01 17.24
C PHE A 13 2.81 -19.89 18.28
N LEU A 14 1.80 -19.94 19.16
CA LEU A 14 1.63 -18.94 20.22
C LEU A 14 2.83 -18.86 21.18
N TYR A 15 3.48 -19.99 21.50
CA TYR A 15 4.69 -20.03 22.33
C TYR A 15 5.95 -19.53 21.60
N GLU A 16 6.07 -19.75 20.28
CA GLU A 16 7.10 -19.12 19.43
C GLU A 16 7.03 -17.59 19.49
N PHE A 17 5.82 -17.03 19.52
CA PHE A 17 5.60 -15.59 19.66
C PHE A 17 5.61 -15.07 21.11
N CYS A 18 5.65 -15.96 22.11
CA CYS A 18 5.69 -15.61 23.53
C CYS A 18 7.11 -15.59 24.11
N GLN A 19 8.11 -15.35 23.26
CA GLN A 19 9.48 -15.14 23.72
C GLN A 19 9.64 -13.70 24.21
N PHE A 20 10.23 -13.55 25.40
CA PHE A 20 10.48 -12.26 26.00
C PHE A 20 11.94 -11.88 25.81
N VAL A 21 12.15 -10.74 25.19
CA VAL A 21 13.46 -10.08 25.14
C VAL A 21 13.64 -9.39 26.50
N HIS A 22 14.65 -9.77 27.26
CA HIS A 22 14.97 -9.21 28.57
C HIS A 22 16.39 -8.67 28.55
N SER A 23 16.61 -7.52 29.17
CA SER A 23 17.96 -6.99 29.36
C SER A 23 18.11 -6.67 30.83
N TYR A 24 19.27 -7.00 31.38
CA TYR A 24 19.56 -6.74 32.78
C TYR A 24 21.03 -6.32 32.90
N GLU A 25 21.25 -5.10 33.37
CA GLU A 25 22.57 -4.47 33.52
C GLU A 25 23.44 -4.62 32.25
N LYS A 26 24.46 -5.49 32.30
CA LYS A 26 25.46 -5.75 31.26
C LYS A 26 25.15 -7.00 30.43
N SER A 27 23.89 -7.41 30.43
CA SER A 27 23.41 -8.61 29.75
C SER A 27 22.16 -8.37 28.90
N PHE A 28 22.02 -9.22 27.89
CA PHE A 28 20.81 -9.33 27.09
C PHE A 28 20.45 -10.80 26.94
N CYS A 29 19.16 -11.13 27.00
CA CYS A 29 18.69 -12.49 26.85
C CYS A 29 17.30 -12.55 26.20
N VAL A 30 17.05 -13.66 25.51
CA VAL A 30 15.74 -14.04 25.00
C VAL A 30 15.29 -15.26 25.79
N LEU A 31 14.11 -15.16 26.39
CA LEU A 31 13.57 -16.11 27.35
C LEU A 31 12.29 -16.74 26.79
N ALA A 32 12.09 -18.04 27.06
CA ALA A 32 10.82 -18.72 26.80
C ALA A 32 10.40 -19.53 28.03
N ASP A 33 9.13 -19.42 28.42
CA ASP A 33 8.55 -20.20 29.54
C ASP A 33 8.37 -21.67 29.11
N GLN A 34 8.87 -22.60 29.92
CA GLN A 34 8.87 -24.03 29.65
C GLN A 34 7.68 -24.77 30.31
N ARG A 35 6.97 -24.17 31.28
CA ARG A 35 5.99 -24.88 32.15
C ARG A 35 4.85 -25.57 31.40
N ASN A 36 4.51 -25.07 30.22
CA ASN A 36 3.43 -25.59 29.36
C ASN A 36 3.95 -26.10 28.00
N TRP A 37 5.27 -26.24 27.83
CA TRP A 37 5.89 -26.64 26.57
C TRP A 37 5.96 -28.17 26.44
N PRO A 38 5.30 -28.78 25.42
CA PRO A 38 5.17 -30.23 25.34
C PRO A 38 6.33 -30.95 24.64
N LEU A 39 7.28 -30.23 24.02
CA LEU A 39 8.27 -30.80 23.09
C LEU A 39 9.70 -30.86 23.65
N GLY A 40 9.89 -30.52 24.93
CA GLY A 40 11.18 -30.58 25.62
C GLY A 40 12.09 -29.37 25.38
N GLU A 41 13.04 -29.18 26.28
CA GLU A 41 13.94 -28.02 26.37
C GLU A 41 14.85 -27.87 25.14
N ASN A 42 15.49 -28.96 24.69
CA ASN A 42 16.38 -28.92 23.51
C ASN A 42 15.66 -28.44 22.24
N PHE A 43 14.40 -28.83 22.07
CA PHE A 43 13.59 -28.38 20.94
C PHE A 43 13.19 -26.90 21.11
N GLN A 44 12.86 -26.46 22.34
CA GLN A 44 12.58 -25.05 22.64
C GLN A 44 13.81 -24.16 22.37
N PHE A 45 14.99 -24.62 22.76
CA PHE A 45 16.26 -23.95 22.50
C PHE A 45 16.55 -23.82 21.01
N LEU A 46 16.32 -24.88 20.24
CA LEU A 46 16.43 -24.84 18.77
C LEU A 46 15.47 -23.83 18.15
N MET A 47 14.21 -23.77 18.63
CA MET A 47 13.22 -22.79 18.16
C MET A 47 13.61 -21.36 18.50
N ILE A 48 14.19 -21.09 19.68
CA ILE A 48 14.73 -19.77 20.02
C ILE A 48 15.86 -19.40 19.06
N CYS A 49 16.82 -20.30 18.82
CA CYS A 49 17.90 -20.07 17.86
C CYS A 49 17.39 -19.82 16.45
N ALA A 50 16.35 -20.56 16.01
CA ALA A 50 15.73 -20.39 14.71
C ALA A 50 14.99 -19.05 14.59
N LEU A 51 14.22 -18.65 15.61
CA LEU A 51 13.53 -17.36 15.64
C LEU A 51 14.53 -16.20 15.60
N CYS A 52 15.60 -16.28 16.40
CA CYS A 52 16.66 -15.29 16.34
C CYS A 52 17.39 -15.31 14.98
N GLY A 53 17.57 -16.48 14.37
CA GLY A 53 18.08 -16.63 13.00
C GLY A 53 17.22 -15.93 11.95
N CYS A 54 15.89 -15.90 12.12
CA CYS A 54 14.99 -15.16 11.24
C CYS A 54 15.30 -13.65 11.18
N PHE A 55 15.92 -13.07 12.21
CA PHE A 55 16.42 -11.68 12.13
C PHE A 55 17.51 -11.56 11.07
N GLY A 56 18.49 -12.48 11.08
CA GLY A 56 19.55 -12.57 10.08
C GLY A 56 19.01 -12.76 8.67
N VAL A 57 17.97 -13.58 8.50
CA VAL A 57 17.26 -13.73 7.22
C VAL A 57 16.64 -12.40 6.79
N THR A 58 15.92 -11.73 7.68
CA THR A 58 15.13 -10.53 7.35
C THR A 58 16.02 -9.36 6.94
N ILE A 59 17.11 -9.08 7.68
CA ILE A 59 18.03 -7.99 7.33
C ILE A 59 18.68 -8.20 5.96
N THR A 60 19.05 -9.44 5.64
CA THR A 60 19.67 -9.79 4.36
C THR A 60 18.67 -9.77 3.21
N PHE A 61 17.45 -10.25 3.44
CA PHE A 61 16.36 -10.16 2.46
C PHE A 61 16.07 -8.70 2.11
N PHE A 62 16.07 -7.83 3.13
CA PHE A 62 15.92 -6.40 2.95
C PHE A 62 17.04 -5.77 2.11
N ALA A 63 18.30 -6.14 2.34
CA ALA A 63 19.40 -5.70 1.48
C ALA A 63 19.23 -6.15 0.02
N ILE A 64 18.82 -7.40 -0.20
CA ILE A 64 18.54 -7.94 -1.53
C ILE A 64 17.41 -7.18 -2.23
N HIS A 65 16.37 -6.78 -1.49
CA HIS A 65 15.31 -5.93 -2.07
C HIS A 65 15.85 -4.62 -2.63
N PHE A 66 16.84 -3.99 -1.98
CA PHE A 66 17.49 -2.78 -2.51
C PHE A 66 18.30 -3.06 -3.78
N VAL A 67 18.99 -4.20 -3.85
CA VAL A 67 19.68 -4.65 -5.07
C VAL A 67 18.69 -4.87 -6.22
N PHE A 68 17.61 -5.60 -5.94
CA PHE A 68 16.55 -5.88 -6.92
C PHE A 68 15.92 -4.59 -7.45
N ARG A 69 15.57 -3.66 -6.55
CA ARG A 69 14.99 -2.36 -6.91
C ARG A 69 15.94 -1.57 -7.81
N TYR A 70 17.24 -1.53 -7.50
CA TYR A 70 18.22 -0.87 -8.34
C TYR A 70 18.30 -1.49 -9.75
N PHE A 71 18.38 -2.82 -9.87
CA PHE A 71 18.44 -3.48 -11.18
C PHE A 71 17.17 -3.29 -12.01
N ALA A 72 16.00 -3.21 -11.36
CA ALA A 72 14.75 -2.87 -12.03
C ALA A 72 14.77 -1.43 -12.60
N LEU A 73 15.40 -0.49 -11.89
CA LEU A 73 15.55 0.91 -12.32
C LEU A 73 16.60 1.11 -13.41
N GLU A 74 17.67 0.31 -13.40
CA GLU A 74 18.76 0.41 -14.38
C GLU A 74 18.27 0.08 -15.81
N ARG A 75 17.23 -0.76 -15.95
CA ARG A 75 16.64 -1.21 -17.24
C ARG A 75 17.64 -1.86 -18.22
N GLN A 76 18.80 -2.32 -17.74
CA GLN A 76 19.84 -2.98 -18.54
C GLN A 76 19.68 -4.51 -18.64
N GLY A 77 18.49 -5.06 -18.39
CA GLY A 77 18.24 -6.51 -18.48
C GLY A 77 18.82 -7.35 -17.32
N ARG A 78 19.46 -6.72 -16.32
CA ARG A 78 19.98 -7.40 -15.10
C ARG A 78 18.91 -8.00 -14.20
N LEU A 79 17.63 -7.69 -14.45
CA LEU A 79 16.51 -8.34 -13.77
C LEU A 79 16.45 -9.85 -14.07
N SER A 80 17.08 -10.31 -15.15
CA SER A 80 17.27 -11.72 -15.48
C SER A 80 17.98 -12.51 -14.37
N TYR A 81 18.86 -11.87 -13.59
CA TYR A 81 19.50 -12.50 -12.41
C TYR A 81 18.52 -12.83 -11.29
N PHE A 82 17.30 -12.28 -11.33
CA PHE A 82 16.23 -12.56 -10.37
C PHE A 82 15.17 -13.51 -10.96
N GLN A 83 15.48 -14.19 -12.07
CA GLN A 83 14.58 -15.14 -12.74
C GLN A 83 15.22 -16.53 -12.87
N GLY A 84 14.39 -17.57 -12.97
CA GLY A 84 14.83 -18.95 -13.17
C GLY A 84 15.74 -19.48 -12.05
N CYS A 85 16.82 -20.18 -12.42
CA CYS A 85 17.74 -20.79 -11.45
C CYS A 85 18.53 -19.77 -10.61
N TYR A 86 18.77 -18.56 -11.13
CA TYR A 86 19.47 -17.51 -10.37
C TYR A 86 18.63 -16.98 -9.20
N PHE A 87 17.30 -17.01 -9.30
CA PHE A 87 16.42 -16.66 -8.20
C PHE A 87 16.62 -17.58 -6.99
N VAL A 88 16.85 -18.88 -7.22
CA VAL A 88 17.14 -19.84 -6.14
C VAL A 88 18.42 -19.46 -5.40
N ILE A 89 19.46 -19.02 -6.13
CA ILE A 89 20.71 -18.55 -5.52
C ILE A 89 20.44 -17.34 -4.60
N TRP A 90 19.64 -16.37 -5.03
CA TRP A 90 19.27 -15.23 -4.18
C TRP A 90 18.54 -15.64 -2.90
N LEU A 91 17.72 -16.70 -2.93
CA LEU A 91 17.05 -17.22 -1.73
C LEU A 91 18.00 -17.94 -0.77
N THR A 92 19.11 -18.51 -1.26
CA THR A 92 20.08 -19.17 -0.39
C THR A 92 20.86 -18.20 0.49
N ILE A 93 21.11 -16.98 0.02
CA ILE A 93 21.93 -15.99 0.75
C ILE A 93 21.29 -15.59 2.10
N PRO A 94 19.99 -15.20 2.19
CA PRO A 94 19.32 -14.97 3.47
C PRO A 94 19.33 -16.17 4.39
N VAL A 95 19.15 -17.38 3.86
CA VAL A 95 19.16 -18.62 4.65
C VAL A 95 20.53 -18.84 5.28
N ILE A 96 21.62 -18.66 4.52
CA ILE A 96 22.99 -18.77 5.04
C ILE A 96 23.20 -17.77 6.19
N PHE A 97 22.78 -16.51 6.01
CA PHE A 97 22.88 -15.50 7.07
C PHE A 97 22.03 -15.87 8.30
N GLY A 98 20.81 -16.38 8.11
CA GLY A 98 19.97 -16.84 9.20
C GLY A 98 20.57 -18.01 9.98
N VAL A 99 21.13 -18.98 9.27
CA VAL A 99 21.80 -20.13 9.88
C VAL A 99 23.07 -19.69 10.61
N LEU A 100 23.89 -18.79 10.04
CA LEU A 100 25.07 -18.23 10.71
C LEU A 100 24.68 -17.48 11.99
N TRP A 101 23.60 -16.70 11.95
CA TRP A 101 23.08 -16.00 13.11
C TRP A 101 22.63 -16.98 14.20
N GLY A 102 21.81 -17.98 13.84
CA GLY A 102 21.34 -19.01 14.77
C GLY A 102 22.47 -19.86 15.36
N MET A 103 23.46 -20.23 14.55
CA MET A 103 24.66 -20.95 15.02
C MET A 103 25.48 -20.10 15.99
N THR A 104 25.65 -18.80 15.70
CA THR A 104 26.37 -17.89 16.60
C THR A 104 25.69 -17.83 17.97
N ILE A 105 24.35 -17.80 17.99
CA ILE A 105 23.59 -17.86 19.24
C ILE A 105 23.79 -19.20 19.95
N GLY A 106 23.63 -20.31 19.23
CA GLY A 106 23.74 -21.64 19.80
C GLY A 106 25.10 -21.94 20.42
N TYR A 107 26.19 -21.52 19.76
CA TYR A 107 27.55 -21.82 20.20
C TYR A 107 28.14 -20.83 21.20
N PHE A 108 27.85 -19.53 21.07
CA PHE A 108 28.50 -18.49 21.88
C PHE A 108 27.57 -17.84 22.92
N VAL A 109 26.26 -17.89 22.69
CA VAL A 109 25.22 -17.17 23.46
C VAL A 109 24.23 -18.13 24.13
N GLY A 110 24.55 -19.43 24.14
CA GLY A 110 23.75 -20.45 24.83
C GLY A 110 23.81 -20.35 26.36
N PRO A 111 22.93 -21.11 27.06
CA PRO A 111 22.93 -21.24 28.51
C PRO A 111 24.30 -21.68 29.02
N ASP A 112 24.71 -21.09 30.11
CA ASP A 112 25.91 -21.49 30.86
C ASP A 112 25.63 -21.32 32.36
N ALA A 113 26.30 -22.09 33.20
CA ALA A 113 26.07 -22.07 34.64
C ALA A 113 26.30 -20.67 35.24
N GLU A 114 27.34 -19.96 34.78
CA GLU A 114 27.69 -18.63 35.26
C GLU A 114 26.66 -17.58 34.79
N LYS A 115 26.24 -17.67 33.52
CA LYS A 115 25.20 -16.81 32.94
C LYS A 115 23.83 -17.03 33.60
N THR A 116 23.51 -18.28 33.94
CA THR A 116 22.23 -18.67 34.56
C THR A 116 22.15 -18.05 35.96
N GLU A 117 23.22 -18.13 36.73
CA GLU A 117 23.24 -17.56 38.07
C GLU A 117 23.15 -16.04 38.04
N TYR A 118 23.85 -15.38 37.12
CA TYR A 118 23.78 -13.92 36.94
C TYR A 118 22.36 -13.43 36.64
N LEU A 119 21.58 -14.19 35.88
CA LEU A 119 20.23 -13.80 35.46
C LEU A 119 19.14 -14.25 36.46
N ARG A 120 19.44 -15.15 37.41
CA ARG A 120 18.45 -15.83 38.28
C ARG A 120 17.55 -14.87 39.04
N GLU A 121 18.14 -13.94 39.79
CA GLU A 121 17.39 -12.99 40.61
C GLU A 121 16.54 -12.04 39.75
N SER A 122 17.09 -11.62 38.60
CA SER A 122 16.43 -10.71 37.66
C SER A 122 15.18 -11.33 37.04
N ILE A 123 15.28 -12.58 36.59
CA ILE A 123 14.15 -13.31 35.98
C ILE A 123 13.09 -13.62 37.04
N LEU A 124 13.50 -14.06 38.23
CA LEU A 124 12.58 -14.34 39.33
C LEU A 124 11.79 -13.09 39.72
N THR A 125 12.46 -11.95 39.87
CA THR A 125 11.82 -10.69 40.27
C THR A 125 10.92 -10.11 39.17
N SER A 126 11.32 -10.23 37.90
CA SER A 126 10.62 -9.59 36.78
C SER A 126 9.45 -10.43 36.24
N TYR A 127 9.55 -11.76 36.30
CA TYR A 127 8.61 -12.67 35.66
C TYR A 127 8.05 -13.76 36.60
N ASN A 128 8.51 -13.83 37.86
CA ASN A 128 8.15 -14.87 38.82
C ASN A 128 8.36 -16.29 38.26
N LEU A 129 9.52 -16.47 37.62
CA LEU A 129 9.96 -17.69 36.93
C LEU A 129 11.25 -18.20 37.56
N SER A 130 11.34 -19.52 37.81
CA SER A 130 12.60 -20.18 38.13
C SER A 130 13.41 -20.38 36.85
N MET A 131 14.74 -20.37 36.95
CA MET A 131 15.62 -20.73 35.84
C MET A 131 15.42 -22.17 35.37
N ASP A 132 14.97 -23.07 36.25
CA ASP A 132 14.68 -24.46 35.90
C ASP A 132 13.43 -24.60 35.00
N ASP A 133 12.61 -23.54 34.93
CA ASP A 133 11.38 -23.48 34.15
C ASP A 133 11.52 -22.58 32.90
N VAL A 134 12.75 -22.16 32.55
CA VAL A 134 13.00 -21.20 31.46
C VAL A 134 14.11 -21.68 30.56
N THR A 135 13.81 -21.80 29.27
CA THR A 135 14.86 -21.90 28.24
C THR A 135 15.28 -20.49 27.85
N TYR A 136 16.59 -20.22 27.83
CA TYR A 136 17.10 -18.92 27.42
C TYR A 136 18.32 -18.99 26.50
N VAL A 137 18.50 -17.92 25.73
CA VAL A 137 19.78 -17.57 25.11
C VAL A 137 20.16 -16.18 25.59
N GLY A 138 21.41 -15.96 25.98
CA GLY A 138 21.81 -14.69 26.53
C GLY A 138 23.31 -14.45 26.54
N SER A 139 23.67 -13.19 26.33
CA SER A 139 25.03 -12.70 26.41
C SER A 139 25.20 -11.94 27.71
N VAL A 140 26.22 -12.31 28.49
CA VAL A 140 26.73 -11.53 29.61
C VAL A 140 28.09 -11.03 29.17
N TYR A 141 28.28 -9.72 29.06
CA TYR A 141 29.52 -9.16 28.51
C TYR A 141 30.66 -9.08 29.52
N TRP A 142 30.31 -8.89 30.79
CA TRP A 142 31.25 -8.71 31.89
C TRP A 142 30.88 -9.66 33.02
N ARG A 143 31.83 -10.46 33.47
CA ARG A 143 31.71 -11.32 34.65
C ARG A 143 32.45 -10.69 35.82
N LYS A 144 31.92 -10.85 37.04
CA LYS A 144 32.56 -10.36 38.27
C LYS A 144 33.54 -11.43 38.76
N LYS A 145 34.82 -11.06 38.90
CA LYS A 145 35.84 -11.90 39.54
C LYS A 145 35.64 -11.93 41.05
N GLU A 146 36.19 -12.97 41.70
CA GLU A 146 36.19 -13.12 43.16
C GLU A 146 36.93 -11.98 43.88
N ASP A 147 37.83 -11.26 43.19
CA ASP A 147 38.57 -10.11 43.69
C ASP A 147 37.79 -8.77 43.58
N GLY A 148 36.55 -8.80 43.06
CA GLY A 148 35.73 -7.61 42.81
C GLY A 148 36.01 -6.90 41.49
N GLY A 149 36.95 -7.39 40.68
CA GLY A 149 37.21 -6.91 39.32
C GLY A 149 36.20 -7.42 38.30
N GLU A 150 36.19 -6.82 37.09
CA GLU A 150 35.37 -7.29 35.98
C GLU A 150 36.24 -7.93 34.90
N GLU A 151 35.80 -9.06 34.35
CA GLU A 151 36.44 -9.77 33.25
C GLU A 151 35.51 -9.86 32.05
N ILE A 152 36.07 -9.74 30.85
CA ILE A 152 35.32 -9.81 29.60
C ILE A 152 35.03 -11.28 29.28
N VAL A 153 33.78 -11.58 28.97
CA VAL A 153 33.39 -12.91 28.47
C VAL A 153 33.68 -12.96 26.96
N LEU A 154 34.73 -13.67 26.57
CA LEU A 154 35.23 -13.68 25.19
C LEU A 154 34.16 -14.15 24.19
N ASP A 155 33.39 -15.19 24.53
CA ASP A 155 32.35 -15.75 23.67
C ASP A 155 31.26 -14.71 23.35
N SER A 156 30.84 -13.95 24.35
CA SER A 156 29.89 -12.85 24.22
C SER A 156 30.40 -11.75 23.28
N ILE A 157 31.71 -11.46 23.31
CA ILE A 157 32.34 -10.48 22.41
C ILE A 157 32.46 -11.02 20.99
N ILE A 158 32.88 -12.28 20.82
CA ILE A 158 32.95 -12.93 19.50
C ILE A 158 31.56 -12.90 18.85
N ALA A 159 30.51 -13.27 19.59
CA ALA A 159 29.14 -13.21 19.12
C ALA A 159 28.72 -11.78 18.70
N MET A 160 29.02 -10.77 19.53
CA MET A 160 28.71 -9.38 19.21
C MET A 160 29.42 -8.91 17.94
N VAL A 161 30.71 -9.21 17.78
CA VAL A 161 31.50 -8.85 16.59
C VAL A 161 30.90 -9.49 15.34
N ILE A 162 30.50 -10.76 15.41
CA ILE A 162 29.84 -11.46 14.29
C ILE A 162 28.51 -10.78 13.93
N PHE A 163 27.64 -10.53 14.90
CA PHE A 163 26.34 -9.87 14.64
C PHE A 163 26.53 -8.46 14.06
N MET A 164 27.47 -7.68 14.61
CA MET A 164 27.78 -6.35 14.12
C MET A 164 28.34 -6.40 12.70
N ALA A 165 29.26 -7.31 12.40
CA ALA A 165 29.81 -7.49 11.05
C ALA A 165 28.70 -7.82 10.03
N MET A 166 27.79 -8.73 10.39
CA MET A 166 26.64 -9.09 9.54
C MET A 166 25.71 -7.89 9.31
N MET A 167 25.33 -7.18 10.38
CA MET A 167 24.46 -6.00 10.29
C MET A 167 25.10 -4.86 9.50
N THR A 168 26.37 -4.55 9.74
CA THR A 168 27.11 -3.51 9.02
C THR A 168 27.22 -3.87 7.54
N THR A 169 27.55 -5.12 7.20
CA THR A 169 27.63 -5.56 5.80
C THR A 169 26.29 -5.36 5.08
N SER A 170 25.19 -5.80 5.70
CA SER A 170 23.84 -5.62 5.15
C SER A 170 23.49 -4.13 4.99
N PHE A 171 23.77 -3.31 6.01
CA PHE A 171 23.50 -1.88 5.99
C PHE A 171 24.31 -1.15 4.92
N THR A 172 25.59 -1.49 4.74
CA THR A 172 26.42 -0.93 3.66
C THR A 172 25.86 -1.23 2.28
N VAL A 173 25.36 -2.45 2.04
CA VAL A 173 24.69 -2.81 0.78
C VAL A 173 23.43 -1.95 0.58
N VAL A 174 22.60 -1.79 1.61
CA VAL A 174 21.40 -0.94 1.56
C VAL A 174 21.77 0.51 1.22
N CYS A 175 22.75 1.10 1.90
CA CYS A 175 23.19 2.46 1.65
C CYS A 175 23.77 2.61 0.24
N TYR A 176 24.61 1.67 -0.20
CA TYR A 176 25.25 1.71 -1.51
C TYR A 176 24.22 1.61 -2.66
N TYR A 177 23.34 0.61 -2.62
CA TYR A 177 22.31 0.45 -3.66
C TYR A 177 21.19 1.48 -3.54
N GLY A 178 20.92 1.99 -2.33
CA GLY A 178 20.06 3.15 -2.11
C GLY A 178 20.61 4.41 -2.80
N TYR A 179 21.90 4.70 -2.60
CA TYR A 179 22.58 5.81 -3.27
C TYR A 179 22.65 5.63 -4.79
N LYS A 180 23.00 4.44 -5.28
CA LYS A 180 22.99 4.15 -6.72
C LYS A 180 21.59 4.26 -7.34
N SER A 181 20.55 3.85 -6.61
CA SER A 181 19.17 4.05 -7.05
C SER A 181 18.81 5.52 -7.10
N TYR A 182 19.27 6.33 -6.14
CA TYR A 182 19.13 7.79 -6.15
C TYR A 182 19.79 8.40 -7.40
N GLU A 183 21.03 8.01 -7.70
CA GLU A 183 21.77 8.53 -8.86
C GLU A 183 21.06 8.19 -10.17
N ARG A 184 20.66 6.91 -10.33
CA ARG A 184 19.99 6.45 -11.55
C ARG A 184 18.63 7.11 -11.75
N ILE A 185 17.81 7.22 -10.70
CA ILE A 185 16.50 7.90 -10.79
C ILE A 185 16.69 9.37 -11.14
N THR A 186 17.67 10.05 -10.54
CA THR A 186 17.95 11.46 -10.84
C THR A 186 18.32 11.62 -12.32
N SER A 187 19.19 10.77 -12.85
CA SER A 187 19.54 10.74 -14.28
C SER A 187 18.32 10.47 -15.18
N LEU A 188 17.45 9.51 -14.83
CA LEU A 188 16.24 9.16 -15.59
C LEU A 188 15.23 10.31 -15.69
N ILE A 189 15.17 11.23 -14.70
CA ILE A 189 14.29 12.40 -14.75
C ILE A 189 14.69 13.36 -15.89
N TYR A 190 15.96 13.36 -16.29
CA TYR A 190 16.50 14.22 -17.35
C TYR A 190 16.55 13.56 -18.74
N GLU A 191 16.38 12.24 -18.85
CA GLU A 191 16.45 11.47 -20.12
C GLU A 191 15.22 11.66 -21.05
N GLY A 192 14.33 12.62 -20.79
CA GLY A 192 13.32 13.05 -21.77
C GLY A 192 12.11 12.13 -21.95
N GLU A 193 11.75 11.31 -20.96
CA GLU A 193 10.52 10.51 -21.02
C GLU A 193 9.23 11.34 -20.84
N SER A 194 8.10 10.76 -21.25
CA SER A 194 6.75 11.35 -21.15
C SER A 194 6.49 11.97 -19.76
N ALA A 195 5.67 13.03 -19.71
CA ALA A 195 5.32 13.70 -18.45
C ALA A 195 4.73 12.73 -17.41
N TYR A 196 4.00 11.71 -17.86
CA TYR A 196 3.46 10.63 -17.04
C TYR A 196 4.58 9.78 -16.42
N THR A 197 5.50 9.25 -17.24
CA THR A 197 6.61 8.43 -16.72
C THR A 197 7.47 9.24 -15.76
N ARG A 198 7.77 10.51 -16.09
CA ARG A 198 8.56 11.39 -15.22
C ARG A 198 7.90 11.62 -13.86
N ASN A 199 6.58 11.80 -13.81
CA ASN A 199 5.85 11.96 -12.55
C ASN A 199 5.82 10.67 -11.74
N LEU A 200 5.59 9.52 -12.39
CA LEU A 200 5.65 8.21 -11.73
C LEU A 200 7.05 7.94 -11.15
N GLN A 201 8.12 8.24 -11.89
CA GLN A 201 9.50 8.10 -11.41
C GLN A 201 9.80 9.01 -10.21
N LYS A 202 9.29 10.25 -10.19
CA LYS A 202 9.39 11.15 -9.01
C LYS A 202 8.63 10.63 -7.78
N GLN A 203 7.52 9.93 -7.98
CA GLN A 203 6.76 9.33 -6.87
C GLN A 203 7.47 8.09 -6.33
N LEU A 204 7.95 7.22 -7.22
CA LEU A 204 8.80 6.08 -6.89
C LEU A 204 10.04 6.53 -6.12
N TYR A 205 10.67 7.62 -6.54
CA TYR A 205 11.77 8.27 -5.83
C TYR A 205 11.41 8.64 -4.37
N LYS A 206 10.34 9.41 -4.20
CA LYS A 206 9.91 9.88 -2.87
C LYS A 206 9.55 8.70 -1.97
N ALA A 207 8.88 7.69 -2.50
CA ALA A 207 8.58 6.45 -1.78
C ALA A 207 9.86 5.71 -1.37
N LEU A 208 10.84 5.61 -2.26
CA LEU A 208 12.11 4.92 -2.00
C LEU A 208 12.92 5.58 -0.87
N VAL A 209 13.00 6.92 -0.85
CA VAL A 209 13.68 7.66 0.24
C VAL A 209 13.01 7.39 1.59
N VAL A 210 11.67 7.43 1.64
CA VAL A 210 10.91 7.14 2.87
C VAL A 210 11.11 5.67 3.29
N GLN A 211 11.11 4.74 2.34
CA GLN A 211 11.34 3.32 2.61
C GLN A 211 12.76 2.98 3.03
N ALA A 212 13.77 3.80 2.74
CA ALA A 212 15.12 3.58 3.26
C ALA A 212 15.24 3.97 4.75
N ILE A 213 14.42 4.93 5.19
CA ILE A 213 14.42 5.42 6.58
C ILE A 213 13.71 4.44 7.51
N ILE A 214 12.57 3.88 7.08
CA ILE A 214 11.73 3.00 7.92
C ILE A 214 12.51 1.83 8.53
N PRO A 215 13.26 1.01 7.78
CA PRO A 215 13.98 -0.16 8.29
C PRO A 215 15.18 0.25 9.15
N THR A 216 15.79 1.39 8.84
CA THR A 216 16.86 1.96 9.67
C THR A 216 16.35 2.26 11.08
N VAL A 217 15.15 2.87 11.17
CA VAL A 217 14.53 3.25 12.45
C VAL A 217 13.82 2.09 13.14
N LEU A 218 13.16 1.20 12.39
CA LEU A 218 12.31 0.14 12.93
C LEU A 218 13.01 -1.24 13.04
N MET A 219 14.16 -1.43 12.40
CA MET A 219 14.91 -2.70 12.48
C MET A 219 16.36 -2.53 12.91
N TYR A 220 17.15 -1.71 12.21
CA TYR A 220 18.59 -1.61 12.48
C TYR A 220 18.91 -0.91 13.81
N ALA A 221 18.29 0.24 14.09
CA ALA A 221 18.54 0.98 15.33
C ALA A 221 18.07 0.23 16.60
N PRO A 222 16.85 -0.36 16.64
CA PRO A 222 16.39 -1.11 17.80
C PRO A 222 17.26 -2.34 18.10
N VAL A 223 17.59 -3.14 17.08
CA VAL A 223 18.42 -4.35 17.27
C VAL A 223 19.88 -4.00 17.56
N GLY A 224 20.44 -3.02 16.86
CA GLY A 224 21.81 -2.57 17.09
C GLY A 224 21.99 -1.98 18.49
N SER A 225 21.05 -1.14 18.94
CA SER A 225 21.06 -0.64 20.31
C SER A 225 20.94 -1.77 21.34
N TYR A 226 20.14 -2.81 21.04
CA TYR A 226 19.98 -3.96 21.93
C TYR A 226 21.26 -4.79 22.08
N LEU A 227 22.07 -4.89 21.04
CA LEU A 227 23.37 -5.59 21.08
C LEU A 227 24.47 -4.75 21.73
N VAL A 228 24.53 -3.45 21.44
CA VAL A 228 25.65 -2.57 21.81
C VAL A 228 25.49 -1.90 23.18
N LEU A 229 24.29 -1.46 23.56
CA LEU A 229 24.09 -0.70 24.81
C LEU A 229 24.40 -1.50 26.09
N PRO A 230 24.04 -2.79 26.21
CA PRO A 230 24.39 -3.57 27.40
C PRO A 230 25.90 -3.78 27.56
N PHE A 231 26.68 -3.73 26.48
CA PHE A 231 28.15 -3.79 26.56
C PHE A 231 28.73 -2.60 27.34
N PHE A 232 28.13 -1.41 27.20
CA PHE A 232 28.49 -0.21 27.96
C PHE A 232 27.81 -0.14 29.34
N GLY A 233 27.07 -1.18 29.76
CA GLY A 233 26.36 -1.23 31.03
C GLY A 233 25.09 -0.40 31.09
N VAL A 234 24.52 -0.03 29.93
CA VAL A 234 23.23 0.67 29.87
C VAL A 234 22.09 -0.35 29.93
N ASN A 235 21.31 -0.30 30.99
CA ASN A 235 20.13 -1.15 31.16
C ASN A 235 18.98 -0.68 30.24
N ILE A 236 18.60 -1.53 29.28
CA ILE A 236 17.54 -1.27 28.30
C ILE A 236 16.29 -2.13 28.51
N ALA A 237 16.12 -2.73 29.70
CA ALA A 237 14.96 -3.55 30.05
C ALA A 237 13.60 -2.90 29.68
N PRO A 238 13.36 -1.59 29.93
CA PRO A 238 12.08 -0.96 29.60
C PRO A 238 11.84 -0.83 28.09
N PHE A 239 12.92 -0.75 27.29
CA PHE A 239 12.87 -0.58 25.84
C PHE A 239 12.72 -1.91 25.10
N SER A 240 13.13 -3.04 25.69
CA SER A 240 13.09 -4.37 25.08
C SER A 240 11.73 -4.75 24.48
N LYS A 241 10.64 -4.50 25.21
CA LYS A 241 9.25 -4.76 24.74
C LYS A 241 8.87 -3.90 23.53
N LEU A 242 9.34 -2.65 23.50
CA LEU A 242 9.11 -1.73 22.38
C LEU A 242 9.86 -2.22 21.13
N VAL A 243 11.09 -2.70 21.28
CA VAL A 243 11.89 -3.26 20.17
C VAL A 243 11.16 -4.43 19.50
N THR A 244 10.65 -5.39 20.29
CA THR A 244 9.91 -6.54 19.75
C THR A 244 8.63 -6.12 19.02
N PHE A 245 7.88 -5.16 19.58
CA PHE A 245 6.67 -4.63 18.93
C PHE A 245 6.98 -3.93 17.60
N VAL A 246 7.99 -3.05 17.60
CA VAL A 246 8.40 -2.29 16.41
C VAL A 246 8.87 -3.23 15.30
N TYR A 247 9.61 -4.28 15.66
CA TYR A 247 10.00 -5.34 14.73
C TYR A 247 8.79 -6.08 14.15
N ALA A 248 7.84 -6.50 14.98
CA ALA A 248 6.63 -7.18 14.52
C ALA A 248 5.74 -6.30 13.61
N ALA A 249 5.75 -4.99 13.83
CA ALA A 249 4.99 -4.03 13.03
C ALA A 249 5.65 -3.71 11.68
N TYR A 250 6.97 -3.91 11.54
CA TYR A 250 7.73 -3.51 10.35
C TYR A 250 7.13 -4.02 9.01
N PRO A 251 6.78 -5.31 8.86
CA PRO A 251 6.23 -5.83 7.61
C PRO A 251 4.92 -5.14 7.18
N ALA A 252 4.13 -4.63 8.14
CA ALA A 252 2.91 -3.89 7.86
C ALA A 252 3.19 -2.43 7.49
N VAL A 253 4.26 -1.83 8.02
CA VAL A 253 4.62 -0.41 7.81
C VAL A 253 5.39 -0.19 6.51
N ASP A 254 6.28 -1.12 6.13
CA ASP A 254 7.12 -1.03 4.92
C ASP A 254 6.36 -0.79 3.59
N PRO A 255 5.19 -1.40 3.32
CA PRO A 255 4.44 -1.16 2.08
C PRO A 255 3.65 0.16 2.08
N LEU A 256 3.38 0.77 3.24
CA LEU A 256 2.52 1.96 3.33
C LEU A 256 3.03 3.15 2.50
N PRO A 257 4.34 3.49 2.49
CA PRO A 257 4.87 4.54 1.62
C PRO A 257 4.54 4.31 0.14
N LEU A 258 4.67 3.07 -0.37
CA LEU A 258 4.33 2.76 -1.77
C LEU A 258 2.83 2.96 -2.02
N MET A 259 1.98 2.49 -1.10
CA MET A 259 0.52 2.60 -1.22
C MET A 259 0.03 4.05 -1.16
N PHE A 260 0.66 4.91 -0.35
CA PHE A 260 0.21 6.29 -0.12
C PHE A 260 0.96 7.37 -0.91
N ILE A 261 2.14 7.09 -1.47
CA ILE A 261 2.92 8.10 -2.24
C ILE A 261 2.71 7.94 -3.74
N ILE A 262 2.48 6.73 -4.25
CA ILE A 262 2.36 6.47 -5.68
C ILE A 262 0.90 6.56 -6.12
N ASP A 263 0.62 7.45 -7.06
CA ASP A 263 -0.75 7.76 -7.47
C ASP A 263 -1.46 6.55 -8.09
N ASN A 264 -0.77 5.67 -8.83
CA ASN A 264 -1.39 4.46 -9.36
C ASN A 264 -1.90 3.52 -8.26
N TYR A 265 -1.15 3.35 -7.16
CA TYR A 265 -1.57 2.52 -6.03
C TYR A 265 -2.68 3.20 -5.22
N ARG A 266 -2.57 4.51 -4.98
CA ARG A 266 -3.64 5.31 -4.35
C ARG A 266 -4.93 5.28 -5.17
N ASN A 267 -4.82 5.35 -6.49
CA ASN A 267 -5.92 5.30 -7.44
C ASN A 267 -6.52 3.90 -7.58
N ALA A 268 -5.74 2.84 -7.36
CA ALA A 268 -6.28 1.48 -7.24
C ALA A 268 -7.10 1.32 -5.95
N ILE A 269 -6.60 1.88 -4.83
CA ILE A 269 -7.33 1.90 -3.55
C ILE A 269 -8.63 2.71 -3.68
N SER A 270 -8.59 3.87 -4.33
CA SER A 270 -9.81 4.65 -4.63
C SER A 270 -10.65 4.05 -5.76
N GLY A 271 -10.05 3.26 -6.65
CA GLY A 271 -10.69 2.54 -7.75
C GLY A 271 -11.58 1.40 -7.27
N VAL A 272 -11.26 0.77 -6.13
CA VAL A 272 -12.20 -0.12 -5.41
C VAL A 272 -13.46 0.64 -5.04
N GLN A 273 -13.35 1.91 -4.66
CA GLN A 273 -14.51 2.76 -4.37
C GLN A 273 -15.35 3.06 -5.62
N ARG A 274 -14.71 3.20 -6.79
CA ARG A 274 -15.38 3.31 -8.11
C ARG A 274 -16.02 2.00 -8.57
N PHE A 275 -15.35 0.87 -8.33
CA PHE A 275 -15.89 -0.45 -8.60
C PHE A 275 -17.15 -0.69 -7.77
N LEU A 276 -17.11 -0.36 -6.47
CA LEU A 276 -18.25 -0.47 -5.56
C LEU A 276 -19.39 0.49 -5.89
N SER A 277 -19.12 1.68 -6.43
CA SER A 277 -20.18 2.62 -6.84
C SER A 277 -20.89 2.22 -8.14
N SER A 278 -20.33 1.28 -8.90
CA SER A 278 -20.90 0.75 -10.14
C SER A 278 -21.71 -0.55 -9.95
N HIS A 279 -21.74 -1.11 -8.74
CA HIS A 279 -22.46 -2.35 -8.40
C HIS A 279 -23.63 -2.07 -7.45
N ASP A 280 -24.46 -3.08 -7.20
CA ASP A 280 -25.62 -2.98 -6.32
C ASP A 280 -25.24 -2.65 -4.86
N GLU A 281 -26.14 -1.93 -4.18
CA GLU A 281 -25.91 -1.40 -2.83
C GLU A 281 -25.68 -2.49 -1.78
N GLU A 282 -26.19 -3.70 -2.00
CA GLU A 282 -26.03 -4.84 -1.10
C GLU A 282 -24.65 -5.49 -1.27
N PHE A 283 -24.21 -5.75 -2.50
CA PHE A 283 -22.86 -6.20 -2.83
C PHE A 283 -21.81 -5.20 -2.34
N ALA A 284 -22.02 -3.91 -2.61
CA ALA A 284 -21.10 -2.86 -2.19
C ALA A 284 -20.97 -2.80 -0.66
N ARG A 285 -22.06 -3.04 0.09
CA ARG A 285 -22.07 -3.06 1.55
C ARG A 285 -21.34 -4.28 2.11
N LYS A 286 -21.60 -5.48 1.56
CA LYS A 286 -20.89 -6.72 1.93
C LYS A 286 -19.38 -6.61 1.72
N VAL A 287 -18.94 -6.03 0.60
CA VAL A 287 -17.52 -5.83 0.32
C VAL A 287 -16.91 -4.76 1.24
N LYS A 288 -17.64 -3.68 1.55
CA LYS A 288 -17.18 -2.66 2.52
C LYS A 288 -17.05 -3.20 3.95
N ASP A 289 -17.97 -4.08 4.37
CA ASP A 289 -17.95 -4.73 5.68
C ASP A 289 -16.77 -5.73 5.77
N LEU A 290 -16.47 -6.44 4.68
CA LEU A 290 -15.29 -7.30 4.56
C LEU A 290 -13.96 -6.54 4.65
N TRP A 291 -13.91 -5.33 4.08
CA TRP A 291 -12.67 -4.55 3.96
C TRP A 291 -12.50 -3.42 5.00
N ASN A 292 -13.50 -3.20 5.88
CA ASN A 292 -13.51 -2.20 6.95
C ASN A 292 -13.16 -0.77 6.48
N VAL A 293 -13.55 -0.39 5.26
CA VAL A 293 -13.26 0.94 4.69
C VAL A 293 -14.35 1.93 5.11
N LYS A 294 -14.04 2.82 6.06
CA LYS A 294 -14.88 4.00 6.35
C LYS A 294 -14.70 5.04 5.24
N SER A 295 -15.60 5.04 4.26
CA SER A 295 -15.64 6.10 3.23
C SER A 295 -16.22 7.39 3.79
N ASN A 296 -15.65 8.55 3.41
CA ASN A 296 -16.32 9.84 3.54
C ASN A 296 -17.61 9.81 2.69
N ALA A 297 -18.76 9.72 3.36
CA ALA A 297 -20.06 9.77 2.70
C ALA A 297 -20.36 11.21 2.27
N TYR A 298 -20.69 11.42 1.00
CA TYR A 298 -21.28 12.68 0.55
C TYR A 298 -22.77 12.67 0.90
N SER A 299 -23.29 13.80 1.38
CA SER A 299 -24.72 13.97 1.65
C SER A 299 -25.41 14.59 0.44
N LEU A 300 -26.38 13.87 -0.12
CA LEU A 300 -27.22 14.38 -1.20
C LEU A 300 -28.40 15.15 -0.61
N HIS A 301 -28.54 16.42 -0.96
CA HIS A 301 -29.65 17.26 -0.51
C HIS A 301 -30.46 17.74 -1.72
N HIS A 302 -31.76 17.41 -1.75
CA HIS A 302 -32.65 17.93 -2.79
C HIS A 302 -33.37 19.17 -2.25
N PHE A 303 -33.40 20.24 -3.02
CA PHE A 303 -34.10 21.47 -2.67
C PHE A 303 -35.12 21.82 -3.76
N CYS A 304 -36.29 22.29 -3.34
CA CYS A 304 -37.28 22.82 -4.26
C CYS A 304 -36.78 24.15 -4.83
N ASN A 305 -36.69 24.25 -6.16
CA ASN A 305 -36.20 25.47 -6.82
C ASN A 305 -37.11 26.70 -6.57
N ASN A 306 -38.41 26.49 -6.32
CA ASN A 306 -39.35 27.59 -6.14
C ASN A 306 -39.45 28.09 -4.69
N CYS A 307 -39.26 27.21 -3.70
CA CYS A 307 -39.46 27.57 -2.29
C CYS A 307 -38.29 27.25 -1.36
N GLY A 308 -37.18 26.72 -1.89
CA GLY A 308 -35.96 26.42 -1.14
C GLY A 308 -36.09 25.33 -0.08
N LYS A 309 -37.25 24.68 0.05
CA LYS A 309 -37.46 23.61 1.04
C LYS A 309 -36.75 22.32 0.63
N LYS A 310 -36.17 21.63 1.61
CA LYS A 310 -35.58 20.30 1.41
C LYS A 310 -36.67 19.32 0.96
N THR A 311 -36.41 18.59 -0.11
CA THR A 311 -37.31 17.58 -0.68
C THR A 311 -36.66 16.19 -0.59
N GLY A 312 -37.47 15.14 -0.76
CA GLY A 312 -36.97 13.76 -0.85
C GLY A 312 -36.45 13.43 -2.25
N PRO A 313 -35.66 12.36 -2.41
CA PRO A 313 -35.17 11.91 -3.70
C PRO A 313 -36.35 11.49 -4.59
N LYS A 314 -36.52 12.16 -5.74
CA LYS A 314 -37.41 11.71 -6.81
C LYS A 314 -36.56 11.16 -7.94
N LYS A 315 -36.42 9.83 -8.03
CA LYS A 315 -35.83 9.17 -9.20
C LYS A 315 -36.88 9.18 -10.31
N LYS A 316 -36.63 9.96 -11.36
CA LYS A 316 -37.43 9.93 -12.60
C LYS A 316 -36.64 9.15 -13.64
N TYR A 317 -37.20 8.07 -14.14
CA TYR A 317 -36.63 7.32 -15.26
C TYR A 317 -37.13 7.94 -16.56
N HIS A 318 -36.21 8.25 -17.47
CA HIS A 318 -36.54 8.89 -18.75
C HIS A 318 -36.54 7.91 -19.92
N ILE A 319 -36.36 6.61 -19.67
CA ILE A 319 -36.14 5.64 -20.75
C ILE A 319 -37.37 5.47 -21.65
N GLU A 320 -38.56 5.43 -21.06
CA GLU A 320 -39.83 5.35 -21.80
C GLU A 320 -40.06 6.62 -22.62
N ASP A 321 -39.80 7.79 -22.02
CA ASP A 321 -39.88 9.09 -22.71
C ASP A 321 -38.94 9.14 -23.93
N VAL A 322 -37.72 8.63 -23.78
CA VAL A 322 -36.70 8.58 -24.86
C VAL A 322 -37.16 7.64 -25.98
N LEU A 323 -37.67 6.45 -25.64
CA LEU A 323 -38.16 5.48 -26.63
C LEU A 323 -39.37 6.00 -27.41
N GLN A 324 -40.35 6.60 -26.73
CA GLN A 324 -41.50 7.21 -27.38
C GLN A 324 -41.08 8.34 -28.33
N ARG A 325 -40.13 9.18 -27.89
CA ARG A 325 -39.60 10.27 -28.71
C ARG A 325 -38.86 9.77 -29.95
N ARG A 326 -38.09 8.68 -29.83
CA ARG A 326 -37.46 8.02 -30.98
C ARG A 326 -38.47 7.60 -32.02
N GLU A 327 -39.59 7.03 -31.59
CA GLU A 327 -40.67 6.61 -32.49
C GLU A 327 -41.32 7.82 -33.19
N ASN A 328 -41.64 8.88 -32.44
CA ASN A 328 -42.20 10.11 -33.01
C ASN A 328 -41.25 10.77 -34.03
N LEU A 329 -39.94 10.79 -33.74
CA LEU A 329 -38.91 11.30 -34.65
C LEU A 329 -38.82 10.49 -35.94
N ARG A 330 -38.94 9.16 -35.87
CA ARG A 330 -38.97 8.27 -37.05
C ARG A 330 -40.21 8.49 -37.91
N ARG A 331 -41.36 8.74 -37.28
CA ARG A 331 -42.63 9.08 -37.97
C ARG A 331 -42.68 10.51 -38.51
N GLY A 332 -41.71 11.36 -38.15
CA GLY A 332 -41.67 12.77 -38.55
C GLY A 332 -42.67 13.66 -37.79
N GLU A 333 -43.23 13.16 -36.69
CA GLU A 333 -44.23 13.83 -35.86
C GLU A 333 -43.57 14.84 -34.89
N GLU A 334 -42.29 14.69 -34.59
CA GLU A 334 -41.57 15.51 -33.61
C GLU A 334 -40.48 16.39 -34.26
N LYS A 335 -40.90 17.53 -34.83
CA LYS A 335 -40.02 18.42 -35.63
C LYS A 335 -39.17 19.40 -34.82
N MET A 336 -39.57 19.72 -33.59
CA MET A 336 -38.96 20.79 -32.77
C MET A 336 -37.90 20.30 -31.77
N HIS A 337 -37.61 19.00 -31.73
CA HIS A 337 -36.65 18.45 -30.76
C HIS A 337 -35.20 18.57 -31.26
N ASN A 338 -34.24 18.74 -30.33
CA ASN A 338 -32.81 18.86 -30.64
C ASN A 338 -32.28 17.70 -31.49
N LEU A 339 -32.77 16.48 -31.24
CA LEU A 339 -32.44 15.27 -32.00
C LEU A 339 -32.82 15.33 -33.50
N GLY A 340 -33.71 16.24 -33.89
CA GLY A 340 -34.04 16.49 -35.30
C GLY A 340 -32.94 17.23 -36.06
N ALA A 341 -32.00 17.88 -35.36
CA ALA A 341 -30.91 18.61 -36.00
C ALA A 341 -29.95 17.66 -36.75
N PRO A 342 -29.39 18.05 -37.92
CA PRO A 342 -28.57 17.17 -38.75
C PRO A 342 -27.38 16.52 -38.04
N ILE A 343 -26.82 17.19 -37.03
CA ILE A 343 -25.64 16.72 -36.28
C ILE A 343 -25.98 15.55 -35.35
N PHE A 344 -27.13 15.58 -34.67
CA PHE A 344 -27.58 14.53 -33.75
C PHE A 344 -28.36 13.43 -34.47
N ARG A 345 -29.03 13.78 -35.58
CA ARG A 345 -29.85 12.85 -36.37
C ARG A 345 -29.07 11.63 -36.83
N ARG A 346 -27.79 11.80 -37.16
CA ARG A 346 -26.90 10.73 -37.64
C ARG A 346 -26.61 9.65 -36.61
N VAL A 347 -26.70 9.96 -35.32
CA VAL A 347 -26.37 9.03 -34.22
C VAL A 347 -27.49 8.02 -34.06
N TRP A 348 -28.73 8.50 -33.89
CA TRP A 348 -29.86 7.62 -33.64
C TRP A 348 -30.45 6.96 -34.89
N GLN A 349 -30.17 7.48 -36.08
CA GLN A 349 -30.56 6.81 -37.32
C GLN A 349 -29.83 5.49 -37.58
N GLN A 350 -28.75 5.21 -36.84
CA GLN A 350 -28.05 3.93 -36.86
C GLN A 350 -28.86 2.83 -36.14
N GLU A 351 -29.83 3.22 -35.31
CA GLU A 351 -30.71 2.30 -34.60
C GLU A 351 -31.70 1.65 -35.57
N THR A 352 -31.81 0.33 -35.53
CA THR A 352 -32.89 -0.39 -36.23
C THR A 352 -34.14 -0.46 -35.34
N PRO A 353 -35.36 -0.44 -35.91
CA PRO A 353 -36.60 -0.49 -35.12
C PRO A 353 -36.73 -1.73 -34.22
N SER A 354 -36.04 -2.82 -34.55
CA SER A 354 -35.97 -4.07 -33.79
C SER A 354 -34.77 -4.15 -32.83
N SER A 355 -33.87 -3.17 -32.84
CA SER A 355 -32.68 -3.20 -31.99
C SER A 355 -33.04 -2.83 -30.55
N GLN A 356 -32.66 -3.69 -29.59
CA GLN A 356 -32.64 -3.34 -28.17
C GLN A 356 -31.37 -2.56 -27.81
N HIS A 357 -30.92 -1.66 -28.68
CA HIS A 357 -29.72 -0.86 -28.46
C HIS A 357 -29.94 0.61 -28.83
N LEU A 358 -29.72 1.51 -27.87
CA LEU A 358 -29.87 2.95 -28.06
C LEU A 358 -28.52 3.63 -28.27
N HIS A 359 -28.44 4.48 -29.29
CA HIS A 359 -27.31 5.36 -29.54
C HIS A 359 -27.67 6.76 -29.03
N LEU A 360 -27.33 7.04 -27.76
CA LEU A 360 -27.60 8.32 -27.12
C LEU A 360 -26.64 9.40 -27.64
N SER A 361 -27.12 10.62 -27.74
CA SER A 361 -26.38 11.81 -28.15
C SER A 361 -26.00 12.66 -26.95
N GLY A 362 -24.71 12.89 -26.74
CA GLY A 362 -24.17 13.76 -25.71
C GLY A 362 -23.49 15.01 -26.27
N ILE A 363 -23.55 16.11 -25.51
CA ILE A 363 -22.73 17.30 -25.71
C ILE A 363 -21.81 17.43 -24.50
N LEU A 364 -20.51 17.53 -24.75
CA LEU A 364 -19.52 17.79 -23.71
C LEU A 364 -19.48 19.29 -23.39
N SER A 365 -19.48 19.68 -22.12
CA SER A 365 -19.27 21.07 -21.67
C SER A 365 -18.05 21.17 -20.77
N VAL A 366 -17.23 22.19 -20.99
CA VAL A 366 -16.02 22.47 -20.23
C VAL A 366 -16.01 23.94 -19.83
N ASP A 367 -16.39 24.20 -18.58
CA ASP A 367 -16.61 25.57 -18.11
C ASP A 367 -15.71 25.87 -16.91
N GLY A 368 -15.06 27.03 -16.91
CA GLY A 368 -14.14 27.41 -15.83
C GLY A 368 -14.87 27.87 -14.57
N VAL A 369 -14.65 27.22 -13.44
CA VAL A 369 -15.26 27.53 -12.15
C VAL A 369 -14.19 27.97 -11.15
N SER A 370 -14.42 29.13 -10.53
CA SER A 370 -13.65 29.59 -9.37
C SER A 370 -14.27 29.06 -8.08
N VAL A 371 -13.50 28.36 -7.27
CA VAL A 371 -13.96 27.84 -5.98
C VAL A 371 -13.52 28.78 -4.85
N PRO A 372 -14.44 29.27 -4.00
CA PRO A 372 -14.08 30.10 -2.85
C PRO A 372 -13.06 29.40 -1.94
N GLY A 373 -11.97 30.09 -1.59
CA GLY A 373 -10.88 29.54 -0.77
C GLY A 373 -9.77 28.83 -1.55
N SER A 374 -9.91 28.70 -2.88
CA SER A 374 -8.85 28.21 -3.77
C SER A 374 -8.23 29.36 -4.56
N THR A 375 -6.90 29.37 -4.71
CA THR A 375 -6.20 30.26 -5.64
C THR A 375 -6.20 29.72 -7.08
N LYS A 376 -6.68 28.49 -7.28
CA LYS A 376 -6.72 27.78 -8.55
C LYS A 376 -8.14 27.73 -9.11
N LYS A 377 -8.24 27.80 -10.43
CA LYS A 377 -9.49 27.56 -11.16
C LYS A 377 -9.61 26.09 -11.51
N LEU A 378 -10.87 25.62 -11.56
CA LEU A 378 -11.22 24.27 -11.98
C LEU A 378 -11.95 24.33 -13.32
N TRP A 379 -11.68 23.37 -14.20
CA TRP A 379 -12.42 23.16 -15.44
C TRP A 379 -13.05 21.76 -15.38
N PRO A 380 -14.22 21.64 -14.74
CA PRO A 380 -14.99 20.41 -14.78
C PRO A 380 -15.42 20.06 -16.21
N VAL A 381 -15.32 18.76 -16.51
CA VAL A 381 -15.92 18.17 -17.70
C VAL A 381 -17.31 17.66 -17.33
N SER A 382 -18.32 18.17 -18.02
CA SER A 382 -19.71 17.74 -17.85
C SER A 382 -20.30 17.28 -19.19
N VAL A 383 -21.31 16.42 -19.15
CA VAL A 383 -22.00 15.94 -20.36
C VAL A 383 -23.49 16.21 -20.24
N MET A 384 -24.04 16.86 -21.25
CA MET A 384 -25.48 17.04 -21.43
C MET A 384 -26.04 15.96 -22.34
N ILE A 385 -27.09 15.27 -21.90
CA ILE A 385 -27.74 14.21 -22.69
C ILE A 385 -28.85 14.85 -23.52
N VAL A 386 -28.65 14.92 -24.84
CA VAL A 386 -29.53 15.60 -25.79
C VAL A 386 -30.85 14.85 -25.98
N ASP A 387 -30.89 13.56 -25.66
CA ASP A 387 -32.08 12.72 -25.78
C ASP A 387 -33.18 13.08 -24.77
N LEU A 388 -32.86 13.86 -23.74
CA LEU A 388 -33.82 14.37 -22.77
C LEU A 388 -34.62 15.55 -23.33
N SER A 389 -35.77 15.84 -22.71
CA SER A 389 -36.54 17.05 -23.02
C SER A 389 -35.66 18.29 -22.78
N THR A 390 -35.88 19.40 -23.49
CA THR A 390 -35.06 20.62 -23.29
C THR A 390 -34.97 21.03 -21.81
N ALA A 391 -36.08 20.93 -21.08
CA ALA A 391 -36.13 21.25 -19.66
C ALA A 391 -35.35 20.25 -18.77
N ASP A 392 -35.31 18.98 -19.12
CA ASP A 392 -34.58 17.94 -18.37
C ASP A 392 -33.10 17.89 -18.78
N MET A 393 -32.79 18.13 -20.05
CA MET A 393 -31.43 18.29 -20.58
C MET A 393 -30.69 19.41 -19.82
N GLN A 394 -31.32 20.58 -19.65
CA GLN A 394 -30.76 21.69 -18.88
C GLN A 394 -30.54 21.36 -17.39
N LYS A 395 -31.34 20.46 -16.81
CA LYS A 395 -31.20 19.99 -15.41
C LYS A 395 -30.19 18.86 -15.26
N SER A 396 -29.88 18.15 -16.34
CA SER A 396 -28.98 16.99 -16.36
C SER A 396 -27.49 17.34 -16.27
N SER A 397 -27.16 18.63 -16.20
CA SER A 397 -25.80 19.22 -16.21
C SER A 397 -24.88 18.84 -15.03
N ASN A 398 -25.26 17.87 -14.19
CA ASN A 398 -24.54 17.53 -12.96
C ASN A 398 -23.77 16.21 -13.01
N ILE A 399 -23.29 15.78 -14.18
CA ILE A 399 -22.41 14.62 -14.23
C ILE A 399 -20.96 15.10 -14.40
N ILE A 400 -20.30 15.38 -13.27
CA ILE A 400 -18.84 15.47 -13.22
C ILE A 400 -18.33 14.04 -13.47
N LEU A 401 -17.99 13.74 -14.71
CA LEU A 401 -17.42 12.46 -15.11
C LEU A 401 -15.91 12.53 -14.94
N GLU A 402 -15.48 12.78 -13.70
CA GLU A 402 -14.12 12.61 -13.18
C GLU A 402 -12.97 13.34 -13.90
N GLY A 403 -13.24 14.07 -14.99
CA GLY A 403 -12.32 14.94 -15.68
C GLY A 403 -12.35 16.33 -15.06
N ILE A 404 -11.30 16.68 -14.33
CA ILE A 404 -11.08 18.02 -13.78
C ILE A 404 -9.68 18.45 -14.18
N VAL A 405 -9.59 19.53 -14.96
CA VAL A 405 -8.32 20.25 -15.12
C VAL A 405 -8.24 21.31 -14.03
N GLU A 406 -7.12 21.35 -13.31
CA GLU A 406 -6.84 22.35 -12.27
C GLU A 406 -5.61 23.16 -12.67
N GLY A 407 -5.70 24.49 -12.58
CA GLY A 407 -4.60 25.36 -12.98
C GLY A 407 -4.69 26.77 -12.39
N ASN A 408 -3.53 27.43 -12.35
CA ASN A 408 -3.42 28.84 -11.94
C ASN A 408 -3.82 29.81 -13.07
N ALA A 409 -3.93 29.32 -14.30
CA ALA A 409 -4.26 30.09 -15.50
C ALA A 409 -5.18 29.27 -16.42
N ASN A 410 -5.81 29.94 -17.38
CA ASN A 410 -6.69 29.28 -18.34
C ASN A 410 -5.89 28.24 -19.15
N PRO A 411 -6.40 27.00 -19.29
CA PRO A 411 -5.77 25.97 -20.11
C PRO A 411 -5.58 26.42 -21.57
N SER A 412 -4.46 26.02 -22.16
CA SER A 412 -4.16 26.33 -23.57
C SER A 412 -4.96 25.47 -24.54
N THR A 413 -5.13 25.95 -25.77
CA THR A 413 -5.73 25.16 -26.86
C THR A 413 -4.99 23.84 -27.10
N ALA A 414 -3.67 23.82 -26.90
CA ALA A 414 -2.85 22.61 -27.03
C ALA A 414 -3.21 21.55 -25.98
N LEU A 415 -3.52 21.96 -24.74
CA LEU A 415 -3.98 21.05 -23.70
C LEU A 415 -5.32 20.42 -24.09
N TRP A 416 -6.31 21.24 -24.48
CA TRP A 416 -7.63 20.74 -24.87
C TRP A 416 -7.58 19.83 -26.10
N THR A 417 -6.74 20.18 -27.10
CA THR A 417 -6.54 19.33 -28.28
C THR A 417 -5.99 17.95 -27.92
N SER A 418 -5.21 17.85 -26.83
CA SER A 418 -4.67 16.58 -26.35
C SER A 418 -5.69 15.78 -25.54
N ILE A 419 -6.52 16.45 -24.73
CA ILE A 419 -7.41 15.79 -23.75
C ILE A 419 -8.79 15.43 -24.33
N ILE A 420 -9.37 16.30 -25.16
CA ILE A 420 -10.73 16.10 -25.70
C ILE A 420 -10.88 14.76 -26.45
N PRO A 421 -9.94 14.33 -27.33
CA PRO A 421 -10.05 13.03 -27.98
C PRO A 421 -10.04 11.84 -27.01
N MET A 422 -9.27 11.94 -25.91
CA MET A 422 -9.25 10.91 -24.87
C MET A 422 -10.62 10.79 -24.19
N ILE A 423 -11.23 11.94 -23.86
CA ILE A 423 -12.58 11.97 -23.29
C ILE A 423 -13.59 11.32 -24.24
N PHE A 424 -13.58 11.70 -25.53
CA PHE A 424 -14.47 11.11 -26.54
C PHE A 424 -14.31 9.59 -26.61
N SER A 425 -13.08 9.09 -26.65
CA SER A 425 -12.78 7.65 -26.66
C SER A 425 -13.29 6.94 -25.41
N ASP A 426 -13.16 7.55 -24.23
CA ASP A 426 -13.62 6.97 -22.96
C ASP A 426 -15.15 6.85 -22.93
N PHE A 427 -15.88 7.83 -23.45
CA PHE A 427 -17.33 7.77 -23.55
C PHE A 427 -17.82 6.76 -24.59
N GLU A 428 -17.23 6.82 -25.79
CA GLU A 428 -17.68 6.02 -26.92
C GLU A 428 -17.28 4.56 -26.81
N SER A 429 -16.23 4.21 -26.06
CA SER A 429 -15.83 2.81 -25.85
C SER A 429 -16.81 2.03 -24.94
N GLN A 430 -17.66 2.72 -24.18
CA GLN A 430 -18.49 2.11 -23.14
C GLN A 430 -19.87 1.73 -23.67
N LYS A 431 -20.15 0.42 -23.72
CA LYS A 431 -21.49 -0.12 -23.94
C LYS A 431 -22.08 -0.56 -22.62
N ARG A 432 -23.29 -0.07 -22.30
CA ARG A 432 -23.98 -0.36 -21.03
C ARG A 432 -25.37 -0.93 -21.32
N ALA A 433 -26.04 -1.43 -20.29
CA ALA A 433 -27.39 -1.96 -20.41
C ALA A 433 -28.25 -1.60 -19.19
N ILE A 434 -29.54 -1.36 -19.41
CA ILE A 434 -30.58 -1.21 -18.39
C ILE A 434 -31.62 -2.29 -18.66
N GLY A 435 -31.66 -3.32 -17.80
CA GLY A 435 -32.47 -4.51 -18.07
C GLY A 435 -32.01 -5.20 -19.36
N THR A 436 -32.92 -5.37 -20.32
CA THR A 436 -32.64 -5.95 -21.64
C THR A 436 -32.21 -4.92 -22.69
N LEU A 437 -32.26 -3.63 -22.36
CA LEU A 437 -31.97 -2.54 -23.31
C LEU A 437 -30.50 -2.11 -23.18
N GLY A 438 -29.71 -2.37 -24.22
CA GLY A 438 -28.37 -1.83 -24.36
C GLY A 438 -28.40 -0.34 -24.73
N TYR A 439 -27.39 0.40 -24.32
CA TYR A 439 -27.18 1.77 -24.76
C TYR A 439 -25.69 2.13 -24.82
N GLN A 440 -25.37 3.08 -25.70
CA GLN A 440 -24.06 3.66 -25.87
C GLN A 440 -24.22 5.17 -26.03
N LEU A 441 -23.37 5.94 -25.35
CA LEU A 441 -23.38 7.40 -25.41
C LEU A 441 -22.31 7.88 -26.39
N HIS A 442 -22.73 8.63 -27.40
CA HIS A 442 -21.87 9.22 -28.42
C HIS A 442 -21.73 10.72 -28.15
N LEU A 443 -20.52 11.21 -27.98
CA LEU A 443 -20.28 12.64 -27.84
C LEU A 443 -20.24 13.26 -29.24
N VAL A 444 -21.22 14.10 -29.54
CA VAL A 444 -21.40 14.64 -30.89
C VAL A 444 -20.62 15.94 -31.10
N THR A 445 -20.50 16.73 -30.04
CA THR A 445 -19.76 17.99 -30.05
C THR A 445 -19.35 18.36 -28.61
N PHE A 446 -18.45 19.33 -28.49
CA PHE A 446 -18.12 19.95 -27.20
C PHE A 446 -18.29 21.46 -27.26
N VAL A 447 -18.61 22.04 -26.12
CA VAL A 447 -18.69 23.47 -25.86
C VAL A 447 -17.78 23.76 -24.67
N GLY A 448 -17.14 24.91 -24.66
CA GLY A 448 -16.39 25.33 -23.49
C GLY A 448 -15.80 26.72 -23.66
N ASP A 449 -15.40 27.30 -22.55
CA ASP A 449 -14.67 28.57 -22.53
C ASP A 449 -13.32 28.39 -23.23
N GLN A 450 -13.26 28.66 -24.53
CA GLN A 450 -11.98 28.73 -25.25
C GLN A 450 -11.12 29.82 -24.59
N PRO A 451 -9.80 29.62 -24.41
CA PRO A 451 -8.92 30.76 -24.23
C PRO A 451 -9.01 31.60 -25.50
N VAL A 452 -9.61 32.78 -25.38
CA VAL A 452 -9.49 33.87 -26.36
C VAL A 452 -8.01 33.99 -26.72
N ARG A 453 -7.71 33.97 -28.03
CA ARG A 453 -6.37 34.23 -28.53
C ARG A 453 -5.86 35.60 -28.08
#